data_AF-A0A1F9X669-F1
#
_entry.id   AF-A0A1F9X669-F1
#
_cell.length_a   1.000
_cell.length_b   1.000
_cell.length_c   1.000
_cell.angle_alpha   90.00
_cell.angle_beta   90.00
_cell.angle_gamma   90.00
#
_symmetry.space_group_name_H-M   'P 1'
#
loop_
_entity.id
_entity.type
_entity.pdbx_description
1 polymer ?
#
loop_
_entity_poly.entity_id
_entity_poly.type
_entity_poly.pdbx_seq_one_letter_code
_entity_poly.pdbx_strand_id
1 'polypeptide(L)'
;MDTLKILIEELKQAGTLKDTIASWVCPGVEDIVRRQKLSVSWTAALIDDEVLVTGEIAGDITLECGRCVEEYSSPVLIKFQQAYPATVPEIDLQDELRQLLILHVPLKPLCKTECAGICQVCGKNRNLAPCRCPTGFPDQRWEKLKLKK
;
A
#
# COMPACT_ATOMS: atom_id res chain seq x y z
N MET A 1 10.06 -19.97 -1.73
CA MET A 1 9.22 -18.94 -2.38
C MET A 1 7.82 -19.24 -1.92
N ASP A 2 7.35 -18.50 -0.92
CA ASP A 2 6.10 -18.79 -0.22
C ASP A 2 4.94 -18.57 -1.20
N THR A 3 4.37 -19.65 -1.72
CA THR A 3 3.39 -19.61 -2.81
C THR A 3 2.01 -19.28 -2.27
N LEU A 4 1.49 -18.11 -2.62
CA LEU A 4 0.11 -17.66 -2.40
C LEU A 4 -0.89 -18.31 -3.37
N LYS A 5 -0.67 -19.59 -3.68
CA LYS A 5 -1.45 -20.35 -4.66
C LYS A 5 -2.31 -21.39 -3.95
N ILE A 6 -3.57 -21.47 -4.36
CA ILE A 6 -4.51 -22.48 -3.89
C ILE A 6 -4.76 -23.47 -5.03
N LEU A 7 -4.45 -24.74 -4.80
CA LEU A 7 -4.76 -25.83 -5.72
C LEU A 7 -6.18 -26.35 -5.42
N ILE A 8 -7.07 -26.31 -6.42
CA ILE A 8 -8.47 -26.71 -6.22
C ILE A 8 -8.62 -28.20 -5.93
N GLU A 9 -7.70 -29.03 -6.42
CA GLU A 9 -7.68 -30.47 -6.15
C GLU A 9 -7.48 -30.77 -4.66
N GLU A 10 -6.59 -30.05 -3.99
CA GLU A 10 -6.33 -30.18 -2.55
C GLU A 10 -7.54 -29.67 -1.75
N LEU A 11 -8.15 -28.58 -2.19
CA LEU A 11 -9.34 -28.02 -1.55
C LEU A 11 -10.54 -28.97 -1.63
N LYS A 12 -10.73 -29.65 -2.78
CA LYS A 12 -11.79 -30.66 -2.95
C LYS A 12 -11.59 -31.88 -2.04
N GLN A 13 -10.35 -32.21 -1.68
CA GLN A 13 -10.04 -33.32 -0.78
C GLN A 13 -10.15 -32.93 0.70
N ALA A 14 -9.68 -31.75 1.07
CA ALA A 14 -9.63 -31.28 2.46
C ALA A 14 -10.91 -30.57 2.92
N GLY A 15 -11.74 -30.07 1.98
CA GLY A 15 -12.94 -29.25 2.24
C GLY A 15 -12.63 -27.80 2.66
N THR A 16 -11.53 -27.58 3.38
CA THR A 16 -11.04 -26.24 3.76
C THR A 16 -9.53 -26.23 3.79
N LEU A 17 -8.92 -25.20 3.19
CA LEU A 17 -7.48 -24.95 3.26
C LEU A 17 -7.24 -23.64 4.01
N LYS A 18 -6.14 -23.58 4.75
CA LYS A 18 -5.70 -22.37 5.44
C LYS A 18 -4.19 -22.31 5.47
N ASP A 19 -3.65 -21.12 5.35
CA ASP A 19 -2.22 -20.89 5.47
C ASP A 19 -1.93 -19.51 6.06
N THR A 20 -0.71 -19.32 6.54
CA THR A 20 -0.24 -18.05 7.09
C THR A 20 1.22 -17.82 6.73
N ILE A 21 1.47 -16.75 5.99
CA ILE A 21 2.80 -16.30 5.60
C ILE A 21 3.18 -15.16 6.55
N ALA A 22 4.15 -15.39 7.44
CA ALA A 22 4.53 -14.42 8.47
C ALA A 22 5.40 -13.27 7.96
N SER A 23 6.10 -13.45 6.83
CA SER A 23 7.05 -12.46 6.29
C SER A 23 6.87 -12.31 4.78
N TRP A 24 5.68 -11.86 4.39
CA TRP A 24 5.34 -11.57 3.01
C TRP A 24 5.87 -10.19 2.56
N VAL A 25 6.37 -10.16 1.33
CA VAL A 25 6.87 -8.96 0.65
C VAL A 25 6.02 -8.84 -0.62
N CYS A 26 5.17 -7.83 -0.69
CA CYS A 26 4.35 -7.58 -1.86
C CYS A 26 5.25 -7.12 -3.04
N PRO A 27 5.27 -7.85 -4.17
CA PRO A 27 6.01 -7.41 -5.35
C PRO A 27 5.26 -6.27 -6.06
N GLY A 28 6.00 -5.44 -6.81
CA GLY A 28 5.42 -4.43 -7.70
C GLY A 28 4.92 -3.16 -7.01
N VAL A 29 5.31 -2.93 -5.75
CA VAL A 29 4.99 -1.72 -4.98
C VAL A 29 6.25 -0.99 -4.48
N GLU A 30 7.42 -1.34 -5.01
CA GLU A 30 8.74 -0.87 -4.55
C GLU A 30 8.93 0.65 -4.75
N ASP A 31 8.26 1.23 -5.74
CA ASP A 31 8.27 2.67 -6.01
C ASP A 31 7.46 3.47 -4.99
N ILE A 32 6.58 2.80 -4.24
CA ILE A 32 5.63 3.41 -3.30
C ILE A 32 6.03 3.09 -1.86
N VAL A 33 6.43 1.84 -1.60
CA VAL A 33 6.74 1.30 -0.28
C VAL A 33 8.23 1.01 -0.18
N ARG A 34 8.92 1.74 0.70
CA ARG A 34 10.38 1.60 0.92
C ARG A 34 10.74 0.28 1.58
N ARG A 35 9.96 -0.11 2.59
CA ARG A 35 10.15 -1.34 3.38
C ARG A 35 8.79 -1.88 3.80
N GLN A 36 8.67 -3.19 3.88
CA GLN A 36 7.43 -3.87 4.26
C GLN A 36 7.75 -5.05 5.17
N LYS A 37 6.94 -5.19 6.21
CA LYS A 37 6.94 -6.35 7.11
C LYS A 37 5.48 -6.75 7.29
N LEU A 38 4.98 -7.53 6.34
CA LEU A 38 3.58 -7.93 6.27
C LEU A 38 3.44 -9.42 6.57
N SER A 39 2.40 -9.76 7.30
CA SER A 39 1.89 -11.13 7.39
C SER A 39 0.57 -11.22 6.64
N VAL A 40 0.35 -12.37 6.01
CA VAL A 40 -0.90 -12.69 5.31
C VAL A 40 -1.43 -13.99 5.89
N SER A 41 -2.64 -13.97 6.40
CA SER A 41 -3.37 -15.19 6.77
C SER A 41 -4.59 -15.33 5.88
N TRP A 42 -4.87 -16.54 5.43
CA TRP A 42 -6.03 -16.80 4.58
C TRP A 42 -6.62 -18.17 4.87
N THR A 43 -7.89 -18.32 4.53
CA THR A 43 -8.66 -19.55 4.60
C THR A 43 -9.55 -19.62 3.37
N ALA A 44 -9.48 -20.74 2.66
CA ALA A 44 -10.29 -21.04 1.49
C ALA A 44 -11.26 -22.17 1.82
N ALA A 45 -12.53 -21.99 1.48
CA ALA A 45 -13.57 -23.00 1.64
C ALA A 45 -14.32 -23.18 0.32
N LEU A 46 -14.56 -24.43 -0.06
CA LEU A 46 -15.41 -24.76 -1.22
C LEU A 46 -16.87 -24.70 -0.79
N ILE A 47 -17.67 -23.87 -1.46
CA ILE A 47 -19.11 -23.69 -1.25
C ILE A 47 -19.76 -23.88 -2.61
N ASP A 48 -20.47 -25.00 -2.79
CA ASP A 48 -21.02 -25.43 -4.08
C ASP A 48 -19.96 -25.44 -5.20
N ASP A 49 -20.08 -24.56 -6.19
CA ASP A 49 -19.17 -24.41 -7.33
C ASP A 49 -18.21 -23.21 -7.19
N GLU A 50 -18.14 -22.59 -6.00
CA GLU A 50 -17.29 -21.43 -5.72
C GLU A 50 -16.33 -21.69 -4.56
N VAL A 51 -15.17 -21.06 -4.63
CA VAL A 51 -14.16 -21.06 -3.58
C VAL A 51 -14.17 -19.70 -2.92
N LEU A 52 -14.62 -19.66 -1.67
CA LEU A 52 -14.60 -18.47 -0.85
C LEU A 52 -13.26 -18.38 -0.13
N VAL A 53 -12.49 -17.35 -0.44
CA VAL A 53 -11.22 -17.03 0.22
C VAL A 53 -11.43 -15.84 1.14
N THR A 54 -11.20 -16.06 2.44
CA THR A 54 -11.22 -15.04 3.48
C THR A 54 -9.84 -14.88 4.07
N GLY A 55 -9.38 -13.65 4.31
CA GLY A 55 -8.07 -13.44 4.90
C GLY A 55 -7.82 -12.04 5.41
N GLU A 56 -6.61 -11.87 5.93
CA GLU A 56 -6.15 -10.63 6.53
C GLU A 56 -4.67 -10.39 6.19
N ILE A 57 -4.37 -9.17 5.77
CA ILE A 57 -3.02 -8.63 5.62
C ILE A 57 -2.77 -7.70 6.81
N ALA A 58 -1.75 -8.00 7.61
CA ALA A 58 -1.40 -7.22 8.79
C ALA A 58 0.10 -6.88 8.81
N GLY A 59 0.46 -5.69 9.28
CA GLY A 59 1.86 -5.33 9.51
C GLY A 59 2.13 -3.85 9.31
N ASP A 60 3.39 -3.53 9.02
CA ASP A 60 3.85 -2.16 8.85
C ASP A 60 4.49 -1.96 7.48
N ILE A 61 4.13 -0.86 6.83
CA ILE A 61 4.80 -0.37 5.62
C ILE A 61 5.53 0.93 5.93
N THR A 62 6.73 1.06 5.39
CA THR A 62 7.51 2.30 5.44
C THR A 62 7.29 3.08 4.16
N LEU A 63 6.79 4.31 4.31
CA LEU A 63 6.49 5.22 3.21
C LEU A 63 7.38 6.45 3.29
N GLU A 64 7.54 7.13 2.16
CA GLU A 64 8.19 8.43 2.10
C GLU A 64 7.14 9.55 2.14
N CYS A 65 7.35 10.55 2.99
CA CYS A 65 6.43 11.67 3.09
C CYS A 65 6.54 12.60 1.86
N GLY A 66 5.43 12.78 1.13
CA GLY A 66 5.36 13.66 -0.05
C GLY A 66 5.49 15.16 0.24
N ARG A 67 5.75 15.56 1.49
CA ARG A 67 6.02 16.96 1.89
C ARG A 67 7.42 17.18 2.44
N CYS A 68 7.89 16.32 3.36
CA CYS A 68 9.20 16.49 4.01
C CYS A 68 10.26 15.47 3.56
N VAL A 69 9.88 14.46 2.78
CA VAL A 69 10.77 13.39 2.26
C VAL A 69 11.34 12.49 3.37
N GLU A 70 10.87 12.64 4.61
CA GLU A 70 11.22 11.71 5.68
C GLU A 70 10.42 10.42 5.58
N GLU A 71 11.09 9.31 5.88
CA GLU A 71 10.45 8.01 6.00
C GLU A 71 9.62 7.93 7.28
N TYR A 72 8.45 7.30 7.19
CA TYR A 72 7.59 7.02 8.33
C TYR A 72 6.90 5.67 8.19
N SER A 73 6.57 5.05 9.31
CA SER A 73 5.82 3.79 9.34
C SER A 73 4.32 4.06 9.33
N SER A 74 3.59 3.33 8.51
CA SER A 74 2.13 3.31 8.48
C SER A 74 1.64 1.88 8.73
N PRO A 75 0.75 1.65 9.70
CA PRO A 75 0.19 0.34 9.94
C PRO A 75 -0.75 -0.05 8.79
N VAL A 76 -0.77 -1.34 8.49
CA VAL A 76 -1.65 -1.98 7.51
C VAL A 76 -2.46 -3.04 8.22
N LEU A 77 -3.78 -2.95 8.06
CA LEU A 77 -4.72 -3.96 8.52
C LEU A 77 -5.85 -4.04 7.50
N ILE A 78 -5.75 -4.98 6.58
CA ILE A 78 -6.69 -5.15 5.48
C ILE A 78 -7.34 -6.51 5.63
N LYS A 79 -8.66 -6.52 5.80
CA LYS A 79 -9.46 -7.74 5.76
C LYS A 79 -10.07 -7.87 4.39
N PHE A 80 -10.01 -9.06 3.81
CA PHE A 80 -10.54 -9.32 2.48
C PHE A 80 -11.35 -10.61 2.45
N GLN A 81 -12.30 -10.63 1.51
CA GLN A 81 -13.12 -11.79 1.20
C GLN A 81 -13.41 -11.75 -0.29
N GLN A 82 -13.07 -12.82 -0.99
CA GLN A 82 -13.22 -12.95 -2.45
C GLN A 82 -13.74 -14.33 -2.80
N ALA A 83 -14.58 -14.41 -3.83
CA ALA A 83 -15.10 -15.66 -4.37
C ALA A 83 -14.48 -15.92 -5.75
N TYR A 84 -14.05 -17.15 -5.96
CA TYR A 84 -13.45 -17.61 -7.20
C TYR A 84 -14.21 -18.83 -7.73
N PRO A 85 -14.35 -19.00 -9.05
CA PRO A 85 -15.02 -20.18 -9.59
C PRO A 85 -14.18 -21.44 -9.34
N ALA A 86 -14.79 -22.53 -8.89
CA ALA A 86 -14.10 -23.82 -8.65
C ALA A 86 -13.77 -24.60 -9.95
N THR A 87 -13.97 -23.96 -11.11
CA THR A 87 -13.66 -24.50 -12.44
C THR A 87 -12.21 -24.26 -12.84
N VAL A 88 -11.52 -23.29 -12.23
CA VAL A 88 -10.09 -23.06 -12.49
C VAL A 88 -9.24 -24.08 -11.72
N PRO A 89 -8.07 -24.48 -12.25
CA PRO A 89 -7.21 -25.46 -11.58
C PRO A 89 -6.44 -24.85 -10.39
N GLU A 90 -6.04 -23.58 -10.49
CA GLU A 90 -5.34 -22.85 -9.45
C GLU A 90 -5.91 -21.44 -9.29
N ILE A 91 -5.87 -20.94 -8.05
CA ILE A 91 -6.13 -19.54 -7.71
C ILE A 91 -4.82 -18.96 -7.18
N ASP A 92 -4.32 -17.92 -7.83
CA ASP A 92 -3.17 -17.14 -7.35
C ASP A 92 -3.69 -15.88 -6.66
N LEU A 93 -3.42 -15.73 -5.36
CA LEU A 93 -3.88 -14.58 -4.58
C LEU A 93 -2.92 -13.39 -4.66
N GLN A 94 -1.74 -13.54 -5.28
CA GLN A 94 -0.69 -12.54 -5.22
C GLN A 94 -1.14 -11.20 -5.81
N ASP A 95 -1.85 -11.22 -6.93
CA ASP A 95 -2.28 -10.00 -7.61
C ASP A 95 -3.41 -9.27 -6.86
N GLU A 96 -4.36 -9.99 -6.30
CA GLU A 96 -5.43 -9.41 -5.50
C GLU A 96 -4.89 -8.80 -4.21
N LEU A 97 -4.00 -9.50 -3.50
CA LEU A 97 -3.36 -8.97 -2.30
C LEU A 97 -2.54 -7.71 -2.61
N ARG A 98 -1.84 -7.68 -3.76
CA ARG A 98 -1.13 -6.50 -4.24
C ARG A 98 -2.07 -5.33 -4.52
N GLN A 99 -3.20 -5.56 -5.20
CA GLN A 99 -4.19 -4.52 -5.47
C GLN A 99 -4.79 -3.95 -4.17
N LEU A 100 -5.13 -4.82 -3.22
CA LEU A 100 -5.63 -4.43 -1.91
C LEU A 100 -4.62 -3.55 -1.16
N LEU A 101 -3.33 -3.94 -1.19
CA LEU A 101 -2.28 -3.14 -0.57
C LEU A 101 -2.15 -1.77 -1.24
N ILE A 102 -2.16 -1.70 -2.58
CA ILE A 102 -2.09 -0.42 -3.32
C ILE A 102 -3.26 0.49 -2.94
N LEU A 103 -4.47 -0.04 -2.80
CA LEU A 103 -5.66 0.72 -2.40
C LEU A 103 -5.58 1.24 -0.96
N HIS A 104 -4.84 0.56 -0.08
CA HIS A 104 -4.63 0.99 1.31
C HIS A 104 -3.59 2.10 1.42
N VAL A 105 -2.64 2.20 0.49
CA VAL A 105 -1.63 3.26 0.52
C VAL A 105 -2.27 4.61 0.20
N PRO A 106 -2.04 5.67 1.01
CA PRO A 106 -2.57 6.99 0.72
C PRO A 106 -1.95 7.57 -0.56
N LEU A 107 -2.80 8.15 -1.42
CA LEU A 107 -2.37 8.87 -2.64
C LEU A 107 -1.36 9.98 -2.37
N LYS A 108 -1.43 10.59 -1.17
CA LYS A 108 -0.48 11.60 -0.69
C LYS A 108 0.05 11.18 0.68
N PRO A 109 1.13 10.39 0.75
CA PRO A 109 1.70 9.95 2.01
C PRO A 109 2.23 11.14 2.80
N LEU A 110 1.82 11.25 4.07
CA LEU A 110 2.25 12.29 4.98
C LEU A 110 2.65 11.66 6.31
N CYS A 111 3.85 11.98 6.80
CA CYS A 111 4.31 11.50 8.11
C CYS A 111 3.46 11.99 9.29
N LYS A 112 2.69 13.07 9.10
CA LYS A 112 1.68 13.59 10.02
C LYS A 112 0.73 14.52 9.26
N THR A 113 -0.50 14.67 9.76
CA THR A 113 -1.57 15.49 9.16
C THR A 113 -1.11 16.93 8.88
N GLU A 114 -0.40 17.56 9.81
CA GLU A 114 0.08 18.94 9.70
C GLU A 114 1.56 19.05 9.29
N CYS A 115 2.11 18.08 8.56
CA CYS A 115 3.51 18.08 8.15
C CYS A 115 3.88 19.38 7.43
N ALA A 116 4.76 20.23 7.96
CA ALA A 116 5.08 21.53 7.36
C ALA A 116 5.78 21.42 5.99
N GLY A 117 6.50 20.32 5.77
CA GLY A 117 7.20 20.00 4.53
C GLY A 117 8.53 20.71 4.36
N ILE A 118 9.11 20.58 3.17
CA ILE A 118 10.37 21.23 2.80
C ILE A 118 10.14 22.68 2.34
N CYS A 119 11.06 23.57 2.71
CA CYS A 119 11.14 24.91 2.14
C CYS A 119 11.51 24.84 0.65
N GLN A 120 10.65 25.37 -0.22
CA GLN A 120 10.84 25.38 -1.68
C GLN A 120 12.03 26.23 -2.16
N VAL A 121 12.64 27.03 -1.28
CA VAL A 121 13.78 27.91 -1.61
C VAL A 121 15.10 27.29 -1.18
N CYS A 122 15.19 26.72 0.03
CA CYS A 122 16.46 26.26 0.60
C CYS A 122 16.53 24.77 0.92
N GLY A 123 15.47 23.99 0.70
CA GLY A 123 15.49 22.54 0.95
C GLY A 123 15.41 22.14 2.43
N LYS A 124 15.32 23.07 3.38
CA LYS A 124 15.23 22.74 4.82
C LYS A 124 13.86 22.15 5.19
N ASN A 125 13.85 21.08 5.97
CA ASN A 125 12.64 20.53 6.58
C ASN A 125 12.08 21.48 7.65
N ARG A 126 10.89 22.03 7.40
CA ARG A 126 10.23 23.00 8.28
C ARG A 126 9.61 22.37 9.53
N ASN A 127 9.56 21.04 9.61
CA ASN A 127 9.12 20.33 10.80
C ASN A 127 10.17 20.39 11.93
N LEU A 128 11.45 20.55 11.60
CA LEU A 128 12.55 20.59 12.57
C LEU A 128 12.83 22.03 13.02
N ALA A 129 12.87 22.97 12.07
CA ALA A 129 13.07 24.39 12.37
C ALA A 129 12.53 25.27 11.22
N PRO A 130 12.07 26.49 11.52
CA PRO A 130 11.69 27.45 10.49
C PRO A 130 12.91 27.91 9.68
N CYS A 131 12.69 28.23 8.39
CA CYS A 131 13.67 28.89 7.54
C CYS A 131 13.43 30.39 7.50
N ARG A 132 14.47 31.18 7.21
CA ARG A 132 14.38 32.65 7.00
C ARG A 132 14.20 33.03 5.52
N CYS A 133 13.81 32.09 4.66
CA CYS A 133 13.60 32.35 3.26
C CYS A 133 12.44 33.34 3.07
N PRO A 134 12.52 34.27 2.10
CA PRO A 134 11.43 35.16 1.78
C PRO A 134 10.17 34.35 1.43
N THR A 135 9.03 34.71 2.02
CA THR A 135 7.74 34.12 1.64
C THR A 135 7.17 34.91 0.48
N GLY A 136 6.72 34.23 -0.58
CA GLY A 136 6.00 34.87 -1.68
C GLY A 136 6.86 35.60 -2.71
N PHE A 137 7.95 35.01 -3.20
CA PHE A 137 8.47 35.47 -4.49
C PHE A 137 7.38 35.25 -5.56
N PRO A 138 6.93 36.31 -6.28
CA PRO A 138 6.12 36.12 -7.46
C PRO A 138 6.92 35.22 -8.39
N ASP A 139 6.39 34.04 -8.68
CA ASP A 139 7.01 33.17 -9.65
C ASP A 139 7.01 33.93 -10.98
N GLN A 140 8.19 34.35 -11.43
CA GLN A 140 8.34 35.21 -12.59
C GLN A 140 7.71 34.59 -13.85
N ARG A 141 7.52 33.26 -13.88
CA ARG A 141 6.81 32.55 -14.94
C ARG A 141 5.35 33.00 -15.07
N TRP A 142 4.73 33.46 -13.99
CA TRP A 142 3.33 33.88 -13.93
C TRP A 142 3.13 35.38 -14.20
N GLU A 143 4.20 36.16 -14.34
CA GLU A 143 4.10 37.60 -14.64
C GLU A 143 3.31 37.85 -15.94
N LYS A 144 3.42 36.95 -16.93
CA LYS A 144 2.67 37.05 -18.20
C LYS A 144 1.17 36.77 -18.06
N LEU A 145 0.74 36.16 -16.96
CA LEU A 145 -0.66 35.84 -16.67
C LEU A 145 -1.32 36.88 -15.76
N LYS A 146 -0.56 37.86 -15.26
CA LYS A 146 -1.16 39.01 -14.57
C LYS A 146 -1.98 39.79 -15.60
N LEU A 147 -3.30 39.73 -15.46
CA LEU A 147 -4.22 40.51 -16.27
C LEU A 147 -3.78 41.97 -16.22
N LYS A 148 -3.38 42.52 -17.36
CA LYS A 148 -3.19 43.96 -17.51
C LYS A 148 -4.55 44.60 -17.27
N LYS A 149 -4.71 45.28 -16.13
CA LYS A 149 -5.82 46.19 -15.90
C LYS A 149 -5.69 47.40 -16.81
#